data_AF-A0A1F9LAX4-F1
#
_entry.id   AF-A0A1F9LAX4-F1
#
_cell.length_a   1.000
_cell.length_b   1.000
_cell.length_c   1.000
_cell.angle_alpha   90.00
_cell.angle_beta   90.00
_cell.angle_gamma   90.00
#
_symmetry.space_group_name_H-M   'P 1'
#
loop_
_entity.id
_entity.type
_entity.pdbx_description
1 polymer ?
#
loop_
_entity_poly.entity_id
_entity_poly.type
_entity_poly.pdbx_seq_one_letter_code
_entity_poly.pdbx_strand_id
1 'polypeptide(L)'
;MIKKIVVWGIPVLFVCIVLGLTHDIIITHFLVWRICKADPNPKTFIKKTVESPGSIYWEDNIYPGFDEKDRVLMIRNYLDGVHLTTMALNSQDGKIYLYTATVQDWQTSKDIHNKLKKGNYYDAMDKAAKLIASRGNIISKQELSQINYKVVFNPVPLTSFQRRYLWSDEVIITENGTNEVIAYNRRLMRRWYMILPDFALGNRFYSSKPMCGDSDIYCFDKNVFSSIIPKIGNFHGMDINFYLNNKSINKGDQ
;
A
#
# COMPACT_ATOMS: atom_id res chain seq x y z
N MET A 1 23.21 41.87 -38.57
CA MET A 1 22.72 41.72 -37.18
C MET A 1 21.62 40.67 -37.02
N ILE A 2 20.69 40.55 -37.97
CA ILE A 2 19.54 39.62 -37.94
C ILE A 2 19.94 38.12 -37.93
N LYS A 3 20.99 37.71 -38.66
CA LYS A 3 21.44 36.30 -38.71
C LYS A 3 21.93 35.75 -37.35
N LYS A 4 22.56 36.56 -36.49
CA LYS A 4 23.02 36.09 -35.16
C LYS A 4 21.85 35.84 -34.20
N ILE A 5 20.77 36.63 -34.29
CA ILE A 5 19.57 36.47 -33.46
C ILE A 5 18.83 35.17 -33.82
N VAL A 6 18.77 34.81 -35.10
CA VAL A 6 18.16 33.54 -35.56
C VAL A 6 18.97 32.31 -35.12
N VAL A 7 20.31 32.42 -35.09
CA VAL A 7 21.21 31.32 -34.67
C VAL A 7 21.09 30.99 -33.18
N TRP A 8 20.77 31.97 -32.32
CA TRP A 8 20.54 31.73 -30.88
C TRP A 8 19.07 31.49 -30.52
N GLY A 9 18.12 31.89 -31.37
CA GLY A 9 16.68 31.66 -31.14
C GLY A 9 16.30 30.18 -31.10
N ILE A 10 16.88 29.35 -31.98
CA ILE A 10 16.58 27.91 -32.04
C ILE A 10 17.13 27.16 -30.79
N PRO A 11 18.38 27.35 -30.37
CA PRO A 11 18.88 26.77 -29.11
C PRO A 11 18.09 27.22 -27.88
N VAL A 12 17.72 28.50 -27.78
CA VAL A 12 16.94 29.02 -26.65
C VAL A 12 15.55 28.38 -26.62
N LEU A 13 14.87 28.28 -27.77
CA LEU A 13 13.58 27.60 -27.86
C LEU A 13 13.70 26.13 -27.47
N PHE A 14 14.73 25.43 -27.94
CA PHE A 14 14.98 24.04 -27.55
C PHE A 14 15.19 23.89 -26.05
N VAL A 15 16.00 24.76 -25.43
CA VAL A 15 16.21 24.77 -23.97
C VAL A 15 14.89 25.05 -23.23
N CYS A 16 14.09 26.02 -23.69
CA CYS A 16 12.79 26.31 -23.10
C CYS A 16 11.82 25.12 -23.21
N ILE A 17 11.81 24.39 -24.33
CA ILE A 17 10.99 23.19 -24.52
C ILE A 17 11.46 22.08 -23.58
N VAL A 18 12.78 21.81 -23.51
CA VAL A 18 13.33 20.78 -22.62
C VAL A 18 13.04 21.12 -21.16
N LEU A 19 13.23 22.38 -20.74
CA LEU A 19 12.88 22.83 -19.40
C LEU A 19 11.38 22.72 -19.14
N GLY A 20 10.53 23.13 -20.09
CA GLY A 20 9.08 22.96 -19.98
C GLY A 20 8.67 21.50 -19.78
N LEU A 21 9.33 20.58 -20.47
CA LEU A 21 9.07 19.14 -20.37
C LEU A 21 9.68 18.48 -19.12
N THR A 22 10.74 19.06 -18.52
CA THR A 22 11.49 18.45 -17.40
C THR A 22 11.44 19.25 -16.09
N HIS A 23 10.70 20.37 -16.07
CA HIS A 23 10.59 21.23 -14.88
C HIS A 23 10.05 20.46 -13.67
N ASP A 24 9.15 19.52 -13.90
CA ASP A 24 8.54 18.65 -12.90
C ASP A 24 9.58 17.76 -12.22
N ILE A 25 10.59 17.27 -12.93
CA ILE A 25 11.72 16.53 -12.35
C ILE A 25 12.48 17.40 -11.36
N ILE A 26 12.85 18.60 -11.79
CA ILE A 26 13.64 19.56 -10.97
C ILE A 26 12.84 19.93 -9.72
N ILE A 27 11.57 20.29 -9.88
CA ILE A 27 10.69 20.67 -8.77
C ILE A 27 10.49 19.49 -7.81
N THR A 28 10.24 18.29 -8.32
CA THR A 28 10.06 17.07 -7.51
C THR A 28 11.27 16.83 -6.63
N HIS A 29 12.48 16.80 -7.21
CA HIS A 29 13.71 16.57 -6.45
C HIS A 29 13.99 17.67 -5.42
N PHE A 30 13.74 18.93 -5.77
CA PHE A 30 13.88 20.05 -4.82
C PHE A 30 12.90 19.95 -3.65
N LEU A 31 11.62 19.66 -3.93
CA LEU A 31 10.59 19.49 -2.90
C LEU A 31 10.89 18.31 -1.99
N VAL A 32 11.33 17.18 -2.55
CA VAL A 32 11.72 15.98 -1.79
C VAL A 32 12.89 16.30 -0.87
N TRP A 33 13.94 16.93 -1.40
CA TRP A 33 15.09 17.34 -0.59
C TRP A 33 14.67 18.22 0.60
N ARG A 34 13.78 19.18 0.36
CA ARG A 34 13.28 20.09 1.40
C ARG A 34 12.47 19.33 2.47
N ILE A 35 11.52 18.50 2.05
CA ILE A 35 10.63 17.77 2.98
C ILE A 35 11.42 16.74 3.78
N CYS A 36 12.37 16.04 3.17
CA CYS A 36 13.14 14.99 3.84
C CYS A 36 14.18 15.50 4.82
N LYS A 37 14.62 16.76 4.67
CA LYS A 37 15.50 17.42 5.63
C LYS A 37 14.75 18.18 6.72
N ALA A 38 13.48 18.51 6.50
CA ALA A 38 12.68 19.25 7.46
C ALA A 38 11.96 18.31 8.42
N ASP A 39 11.87 18.69 9.70
CA ASP A 39 11.04 17.97 10.66
C ASP A 39 9.54 18.30 10.48
N PRO A 40 8.64 17.31 10.65
CA PRO A 40 8.95 15.89 10.86
C PRO A 40 9.31 15.21 9.54
N ASN A 41 10.54 14.70 9.44
CA ASN A 41 10.96 13.96 8.26
C ASN A 41 10.21 12.62 8.15
N PRO A 42 10.10 12.04 6.94
CA PRO A 42 9.63 10.67 6.80
C PRO A 42 10.51 9.71 7.63
N LYS A 43 9.93 9.10 8.66
CA LYS A 43 10.60 8.17 9.58
C LYS A 43 10.05 6.78 9.40
N THR A 44 10.91 5.79 9.52
CA THR A 44 10.53 4.38 9.51
C THR A 44 11.26 3.64 10.60
N PHE A 45 10.52 2.82 11.34
CA PHE A 45 11.08 1.96 12.37
C PHE A 45 10.22 0.71 12.56
N ILE A 46 10.88 -0.36 13.00
CA ILE A 46 10.24 -1.60 13.43
C ILE A 46 10.84 -1.95 14.79
N LYS A 47 10.02 -1.90 15.84
CA LYS A 47 10.40 -2.36 17.19
C LYS A 47 10.13 -3.84 17.36
N LYS A 48 8.99 -4.31 16.84
CA LYS A 48 8.50 -5.68 16.97
C LYS A 48 7.80 -6.12 15.69
N THR A 49 7.89 -7.41 15.38
CA THR A 49 7.15 -8.08 14.30
C THR A 49 5.81 -8.59 14.79
N VAL A 50 4.82 -8.64 13.90
CA VAL A 50 3.50 -9.21 14.22
C VAL A 50 3.61 -10.73 14.41
N GLU A 51 3.07 -11.22 15.53
CA GLU A 51 3.05 -12.64 15.86
C GLU A 51 1.93 -13.39 15.12
N SER A 52 2.18 -14.67 14.80
CA SER A 52 1.27 -15.54 14.05
C SER A 52 0.95 -16.83 14.82
N PRO A 53 -0.29 -17.35 14.75
CA PRO A 53 -1.45 -16.75 14.11
C PRO A 53 -2.06 -15.65 14.99
N GLY A 54 -2.14 -14.43 14.44
CA GLY A 54 -2.67 -13.27 15.14
C GLY A 54 -4.05 -12.86 14.63
N SER A 55 -4.60 -11.84 15.27
CA SER A 55 -5.75 -11.09 14.78
C SER A 55 -5.35 -9.67 14.43
N ILE A 56 -5.80 -9.16 13.28
CA ILE A 56 -5.42 -7.83 12.79
C ILE A 56 -6.65 -7.06 12.32
N TYR A 57 -6.71 -5.78 12.69
CA TYR A 57 -7.62 -4.80 12.13
C TYR A 57 -6.86 -3.89 11.15
N TRP A 58 -7.32 -3.78 9.91
CA TRP A 58 -6.82 -2.79 8.95
C TRP A 58 -7.81 -1.65 8.75
N GLU A 59 -7.27 -0.44 8.80
CA GLU A 59 -7.97 0.81 8.59
C GLU A 59 -7.31 1.56 7.43
N ASP A 60 -7.96 1.58 6.26
CA ASP A 60 -7.53 2.33 5.08
C ASP A 60 -8.21 3.70 5.07
N ASN A 61 -7.46 4.76 5.40
CA ASN A 61 -7.91 6.16 5.27
C ASN A 61 -7.37 6.83 4.00
N ILE A 62 -6.60 6.12 3.17
CA ILE A 62 -6.08 6.64 1.90
C ILE A 62 -7.16 6.50 0.82
N TYR A 63 -7.73 5.30 0.68
CA TYR A 63 -8.89 5.04 -0.15
C TYR A 63 -10.00 4.54 0.76
N PRO A 64 -10.84 5.44 1.29
CA PRO A 64 -11.56 5.26 2.55
C PRO A 64 -12.26 3.91 2.62
N GLY A 65 -11.66 2.93 3.31
CA GLY A 65 -12.19 1.59 3.50
C GLY A 65 -12.06 0.61 2.33
N PHE A 66 -12.17 -0.67 2.67
CA PHE A 66 -12.10 -1.84 1.81
C PHE A 66 -13.49 -2.14 1.21
N ASP A 67 -13.60 -2.15 -0.11
CA ASP A 67 -14.82 -2.62 -0.79
C ASP A 67 -14.92 -4.16 -0.78
N GLU A 68 -15.99 -4.72 -1.35
CA GLU A 68 -16.19 -6.17 -1.33
C GLU A 68 -15.07 -6.96 -2.02
N LYS A 69 -14.57 -6.46 -3.16
CA LYS A 69 -13.49 -7.12 -3.90
C LYS A 69 -12.19 -7.04 -3.10
N ASP A 70 -11.92 -5.88 -2.50
CA ASP A 70 -10.78 -5.66 -1.62
C ASP A 70 -10.81 -6.63 -0.43
N ARG A 71 -11.96 -6.79 0.23
CA ARG A 71 -12.09 -7.68 1.38
C ARG A 71 -11.86 -9.15 1.00
N VAL A 72 -12.42 -9.61 -0.11
CA VAL A 72 -12.16 -10.99 -0.61
C VAL A 72 -10.68 -11.18 -0.92
N LEU A 73 -10.03 -10.18 -1.54
CA LEU A 73 -8.60 -10.23 -1.84
C LEU A 73 -7.74 -10.30 -0.57
N MET A 74 -8.07 -9.51 0.45
CA MET A 74 -7.40 -9.52 1.75
C MET A 74 -7.55 -10.88 2.44
N ILE A 75 -8.78 -11.42 2.48
CA ILE A 75 -9.06 -12.75 3.04
C ILE A 75 -8.23 -13.82 2.35
N ARG A 76 -8.22 -13.83 1.01
CA ARG A 76 -7.47 -14.79 0.22
C ARG A 76 -5.98 -14.82 0.54
N ASN A 77 -5.40 -13.65 0.78
CA ASN A 77 -3.95 -13.50 0.93
C ASN A 77 -3.47 -13.72 2.37
N TYR A 78 -4.32 -13.47 3.38
CA TYR A 78 -3.89 -13.42 4.78
C TYR A 78 -4.76 -14.23 5.76
N LEU A 79 -6.03 -14.53 5.44
CA LEU A 79 -6.97 -15.17 6.36
C LEU A 79 -7.17 -16.65 6.02
N ASP A 80 -6.19 -17.47 6.36
CA ASP A 80 -6.18 -18.92 6.09
C ASP A 80 -5.96 -19.78 7.34
N GLY A 81 -5.96 -19.19 8.54
CA GLY A 81 -5.73 -19.87 9.81
C GLY A 81 -4.27 -20.22 10.10
N VAL A 82 -3.36 -20.11 9.12
CA VAL A 82 -1.91 -20.22 9.31
C VAL A 82 -1.34 -18.85 9.64
N HIS A 83 -1.66 -17.87 8.81
CA HIS A 83 -1.14 -16.52 8.92
C HIS A 83 -1.96 -15.73 9.92
N LEU A 84 -3.29 -15.74 9.74
CA LEU A 84 -4.26 -15.09 10.63
C LEU A 84 -5.47 -15.97 10.87
N THR A 85 -5.98 -15.90 12.09
CA THR A 85 -7.25 -16.52 12.49
C THR A 85 -8.41 -15.54 12.38
N THR A 86 -8.15 -14.25 12.61
CA THR A 86 -9.18 -13.21 12.61
C THR A 86 -8.69 -11.95 11.91
N MET A 87 -9.55 -11.34 11.10
CA MET A 87 -9.27 -10.13 10.35
C MET A 87 -10.46 -9.18 10.43
N ALA A 88 -10.21 -7.91 10.75
CA ALA A 88 -11.21 -6.85 10.64
C ALA A 88 -10.77 -5.82 9.60
N LEU A 89 -11.72 -5.30 8.82
CA LEU A 89 -11.47 -4.31 7.75
C LEU A 89 -12.51 -3.18 7.85
N ASN A 90 -12.07 -1.92 7.81
CA ASN A 90 -12.99 -0.80 7.65
C ASN A 90 -13.60 -0.78 6.23
N SER A 91 -14.81 -0.28 6.09
CA SER A 91 -15.48 -0.12 4.79
C SER A 91 -15.78 1.35 4.51
N GLN A 92 -16.07 1.68 3.25
CA GLN A 92 -16.43 3.02 2.77
C GLN A 92 -17.64 3.60 3.52
N ASP A 93 -18.55 2.75 3.97
CA ASP A 93 -19.74 3.11 4.75
C ASP A 93 -19.46 3.30 6.25
N GLY A 94 -18.19 3.29 6.66
CA GLY A 94 -17.76 3.45 8.04
C GLY A 94 -17.98 2.21 8.92
N LYS A 95 -18.54 1.12 8.37
CA LYS A 95 -18.69 -0.15 9.07
C LYS A 95 -17.36 -0.89 9.15
N ILE A 96 -17.26 -1.78 10.13
CA ILE A 96 -16.11 -2.67 10.31
C ILE A 96 -16.59 -4.09 10.11
N TYR A 97 -15.99 -4.80 9.16
CA TYR A 97 -16.31 -6.19 8.86
C TYR A 97 -15.27 -7.10 9.51
N LEU A 98 -15.73 -8.02 10.35
CA LEU A 98 -14.93 -9.04 11.01
C LEU A 98 -15.08 -10.38 10.28
N TYR A 99 -13.96 -11.02 10.02
CA TYR A 99 -13.85 -12.32 9.38
C TYR A 99 -13.01 -13.24 10.26
N THR A 100 -13.40 -14.51 10.34
CA THR A 100 -12.67 -15.53 11.11
C THR A 100 -12.49 -16.78 10.26
N ALA A 101 -11.28 -17.31 10.25
CA ALA A 101 -10.96 -18.59 9.63
C ALA A 101 -11.26 -19.73 10.61
N THR A 102 -11.91 -20.78 10.12
CA THR A 102 -12.14 -22.03 10.83
C THR A 102 -11.03 -23.03 10.53
N VAL A 103 -10.97 -24.11 11.32
CA VAL A 103 -10.05 -25.24 11.07
C VAL A 103 -10.28 -25.85 9.68
N GLN A 104 -11.52 -25.87 9.20
CA GLN A 104 -11.86 -26.38 7.87
C GLN A 104 -11.32 -25.48 6.74
N ASP A 105 -11.37 -24.16 6.93
CA ASP A 105 -10.82 -23.21 5.96
C ASP A 105 -9.31 -23.37 5.84
N TRP A 106 -8.63 -23.60 6.98
CA TRP A 106 -7.21 -23.88 7.01
C TRP A 106 -6.87 -25.15 6.23
N GLN A 107 -7.58 -26.25 6.49
CA GLN A 107 -7.34 -27.50 5.78
C GLN A 107 -7.55 -27.34 4.27
N THR A 108 -8.55 -26.56 3.87
CA THR A 108 -8.85 -26.25 2.47
C THR A 108 -7.74 -25.42 1.83
N SER A 109 -7.26 -24.36 2.50
CA SER A 109 -6.13 -23.55 2.01
C SER A 109 -4.87 -24.41 1.84
N LYS A 110 -4.54 -25.22 2.86
CA LYS A 110 -3.39 -26.14 2.83
C LYS A 110 -3.48 -27.14 1.68
N ASP A 111 -4.66 -27.71 1.44
CA ASP A 111 -4.89 -28.63 0.33
C ASP A 111 -4.72 -27.95 -1.02
N ILE A 112 -5.23 -26.72 -1.18
CA ILE A 112 -5.06 -25.92 -2.40
C ILE A 112 -3.58 -25.67 -2.67
N HIS A 113 -2.82 -25.22 -1.67
CA HIS A 113 -1.38 -24.95 -1.78
C HIS A 113 -0.57 -26.19 -2.17
N ASN A 114 -0.93 -27.37 -1.63
CA ASN A 114 -0.18 -28.60 -1.87
C ASN A 114 -0.54 -29.29 -3.20
N LYS A 115 -1.80 -29.16 -3.67
CA LYS A 115 -2.32 -29.98 -4.77
C LYS A 115 -2.50 -29.22 -6.08
N LEU A 116 -2.69 -27.90 -6.06
CA LEU A 116 -3.07 -27.14 -7.25
C LEU A 116 -1.88 -26.40 -7.89
N LYS A 117 -1.85 -26.40 -9.22
CA LYS A 117 -0.92 -25.60 -10.04
C LYS A 117 -1.52 -24.22 -10.33
N LYS A 118 -0.65 -23.27 -10.72
CA LYS A 118 -0.89 -21.81 -10.82
C LYS A 118 -2.22 -21.37 -11.47
N GLY A 119 -2.77 -22.10 -12.45
CA GLY A 119 -4.06 -21.79 -13.08
C GLY A 119 -5.26 -22.06 -12.16
N ASN A 120 -5.48 -23.32 -11.78
CA ASN A 120 -6.61 -23.72 -10.91
C ASN A 120 -6.47 -23.23 -9.45
N TYR A 121 -5.26 -22.82 -9.07
CA TYR A 121 -4.94 -22.35 -7.73
C TYR A 121 -5.71 -21.08 -7.35
N TYR A 122 -5.65 -20.03 -8.19
CA TYR A 122 -6.27 -18.75 -7.85
C TYR A 122 -7.78 -18.84 -7.80
N ASP A 123 -8.40 -19.56 -8.73
CA ASP A 123 -9.86 -19.78 -8.73
C ASP A 123 -10.32 -20.52 -7.48
N ALA A 124 -9.56 -21.51 -7.02
CA ALA A 124 -9.86 -22.24 -5.79
C ALA A 124 -9.69 -21.36 -4.54
N MET A 125 -8.62 -20.57 -4.47
CA MET A 125 -8.38 -19.63 -3.38
C MET A 125 -9.44 -18.53 -3.33
N ASP A 126 -9.86 -17.98 -4.49
CA ASP A 126 -10.93 -16.99 -4.57
C ASP A 126 -12.27 -17.56 -4.10
N LYS A 127 -12.59 -18.82 -4.46
CA LYS A 127 -13.79 -19.51 -3.97
C LYS A 127 -13.75 -19.70 -2.45
N ALA A 128 -12.63 -20.15 -1.90
CA ALA A 128 -12.45 -20.30 -0.46
C ALA A 128 -12.59 -18.95 0.28
N ALA A 129 -11.97 -17.90 -0.25
CA ALA A 129 -12.05 -16.56 0.32
C ALA A 129 -13.49 -16.01 0.33
N LYS A 130 -14.26 -16.25 -0.73
CA LYS A 130 -15.68 -15.86 -0.79
C LYS A 130 -16.55 -16.60 0.24
N LEU A 131 -16.25 -17.87 0.53
CA LEU A 131 -16.94 -18.64 1.58
C LEU A 131 -16.64 -18.11 2.98
N ILE A 132 -15.41 -17.64 3.23
CA ILE A 132 -15.09 -16.96 4.49
C ILE A 132 -15.78 -15.60 4.55
N ALA A 133 -15.75 -14.84 3.45
CA ALA A 133 -16.37 -13.52 3.36
C ALA A 133 -17.89 -13.54 3.61
N SER A 134 -18.59 -14.58 3.16
CA SER A 134 -20.05 -14.72 3.36
C SER A 134 -20.45 -14.96 4.82
N ARG A 135 -19.51 -15.37 5.67
CA ARG A 135 -19.70 -15.56 7.12
C ARG A 135 -19.23 -14.35 7.95
N GLY A 136 -18.82 -13.26 7.28
CA GLY A 136 -18.37 -12.06 7.95
C GLY A 136 -19.50 -11.35 8.69
N ASN A 137 -19.17 -10.75 9.83
CA ASN A 137 -20.11 -10.01 10.66
C ASN A 137 -19.66 -8.54 10.77
N ILE A 138 -20.61 -7.65 11.06
CA ILE A 138 -20.30 -6.25 11.34
C ILE A 138 -20.07 -6.08 12.83
N ILE A 139 -18.98 -5.42 13.21
CA ILE A 139 -18.64 -5.15 14.61
C ILE A 139 -18.53 -3.66 14.89
N SER A 140 -18.59 -3.32 16.17
CA SER A 140 -18.35 -1.99 16.70
C SER A 140 -16.86 -1.71 16.97
N LYS A 141 -16.50 -0.44 17.19
CA LYS A 141 -15.12 -0.05 17.54
C LYS A 141 -14.68 -0.60 18.90
N GLN A 142 -15.62 -0.84 19.81
CA GLN A 142 -15.35 -1.38 21.15
C GLN A 142 -14.83 -2.83 21.05
N GLU A 143 -15.38 -3.61 20.13
CA GLU A 143 -14.98 -5.00 19.89
C GLU A 143 -13.58 -5.12 19.26
N LEU A 144 -13.04 -4.05 18.66
CA LEU A 144 -11.66 -4.03 18.17
C LEU A 144 -10.63 -4.25 19.28
N SER A 145 -10.97 -3.98 20.54
CA SER A 145 -10.08 -4.22 21.68
C SER A 145 -9.70 -5.70 21.85
N GLN A 146 -10.50 -6.61 21.29
CA GLN A 146 -10.22 -8.06 21.30
C GLN A 146 -9.25 -8.50 20.20
N ILE A 147 -8.93 -7.62 19.25
CA ILE A 147 -7.99 -7.88 18.16
C ILE A 147 -6.58 -7.54 18.63
N ASN A 148 -5.57 -8.33 18.26
CA ASN A 148 -4.20 -8.18 18.77
C ASN A 148 -3.49 -6.95 18.20
N TYR A 149 -3.65 -6.69 16.90
CA TYR A 149 -2.95 -5.60 16.22
C TYR A 149 -3.89 -4.72 15.42
N LYS A 150 -3.55 -3.43 15.33
CA LYS A 150 -4.21 -2.44 14.49
C LYS A 150 -3.22 -1.86 13.49
N VAL A 151 -3.58 -1.87 12.22
CA VAL A 151 -2.79 -1.33 11.10
C VAL A 151 -3.59 -0.20 10.47
N VAL A 152 -3.04 1.02 10.47
CA VAL A 152 -3.72 2.21 9.95
C VAL A 152 -2.90 2.83 8.82
N PHE A 153 -3.55 3.08 7.69
CA PHE A 153 -3.00 3.82 6.57
C PHE A 153 -3.60 5.21 6.56
N ASN A 154 -2.77 6.25 6.66
CA ASN A 154 -3.21 7.63 6.61
C ASN A 154 -2.54 8.40 5.47
N PRO A 155 -3.26 9.27 4.76
CA PRO A 155 -2.64 10.24 3.88
C PRO A 155 -1.90 11.28 4.74
N VAL A 156 -0.67 11.62 4.35
CA VAL A 156 0.07 12.71 4.99
C VAL A 156 -0.20 13.99 4.22
N PRO A 157 -0.73 15.04 4.88
CA PRO A 157 -1.15 16.25 4.18
C PRO A 157 0.04 16.97 3.57
N LEU A 158 -0.03 17.17 2.25
CA LEU A 158 0.87 18.01 1.49
C LEU A 158 0.13 19.29 1.06
N THR A 159 0.87 20.39 0.89
CA THR A 159 0.31 21.62 0.33
C THR A 159 -0.24 21.37 -1.08
N SER A 160 -1.18 22.22 -1.52
CA SER A 160 -1.76 22.13 -2.88
C SER A 160 -0.71 22.17 -3.99
N PHE A 161 0.41 22.86 -3.78
CA PHE A 161 1.53 22.87 -4.72
C PHE A 161 2.30 21.55 -4.72
N GLN A 162 2.68 21.04 -3.55
CA GLN A 162 3.42 19.79 -3.41
C GLN A 162 2.65 18.59 -3.96
N ARG A 163 1.33 18.52 -3.74
CA ARG A 163 0.48 17.42 -4.24
C ARG A 163 0.50 17.23 -5.75
N ARG A 164 0.91 18.24 -6.53
CA ARG A 164 1.07 18.13 -7.98
C ARG A 164 2.24 17.23 -8.38
N TYR A 165 3.25 17.12 -7.52
CA TYR A 165 4.50 16.43 -7.80
C TYR A 165 4.73 15.22 -6.90
N LEU A 166 4.11 15.23 -5.71
CA LEU A 166 4.40 14.28 -4.64
C LEU A 166 3.12 13.68 -4.07
N TRP A 167 3.29 12.50 -3.48
CA TRP A 167 2.32 11.81 -2.65
C TRP A 167 3.00 11.38 -1.36
N SER A 168 2.28 11.44 -0.24
CA SER A 168 2.83 11.01 1.05
C SER A 168 1.76 10.29 1.85
N ASP A 169 2.18 9.20 2.45
CA ASP A 169 1.35 8.39 3.32
C ASP A 169 2.15 7.93 4.53
N GLU A 170 1.42 7.41 5.52
CA GLU A 170 2.00 6.72 6.65
C GLU A 170 1.22 5.47 7.01
N VAL A 171 1.94 4.51 7.55
CA VAL A 171 1.45 3.25 8.10
C VAL A 171 1.82 3.21 9.57
N ILE A 172 0.82 3.01 10.42
CA ILE A 172 1.00 2.89 11.87
C ILE A 172 0.52 1.50 12.30
N ILE A 173 1.39 0.74 12.94
CA ILE A 173 1.07 -0.59 13.45
C ILE A 173 1.16 -0.55 14.98
N THR A 174 0.03 -0.81 15.61
CA THR A 174 -0.15 -0.73 17.07
C THR A 174 -0.53 -2.11 17.60
N GLU A 175 0.09 -2.52 18.71
CA GLU A 175 -0.37 -3.69 19.46
C GLU A 175 -1.46 -3.24 20.44
N ASN A 176 -2.69 -3.75 20.30
CA ASN A 176 -3.85 -3.24 21.04
C ASN A 176 -3.77 -3.54 22.54
N GLY A 177 -3.14 -4.66 22.94
CA GLY A 177 -3.03 -5.04 24.35
C GLY A 177 -2.19 -4.06 25.18
N THR A 178 -1.17 -3.46 24.56
CA THR A 178 -0.25 -2.49 25.18
C THR A 178 -0.51 -1.05 24.72
N ASN A 179 -1.28 -0.89 23.65
CA ASN A 179 -1.45 0.36 22.89
C ASN A 179 -0.11 0.96 22.43
N GLU A 180 0.93 0.13 22.27
CA GLU A 180 2.24 0.56 21.82
C GLU A 180 2.33 0.55 20.29
N VAL A 181 2.87 1.63 19.70
CA VAL A 181 3.27 1.65 18.29
C VAL A 181 4.52 0.79 18.11
N ILE A 182 4.33 -0.40 17.54
CA ILE A 182 5.37 -1.40 17.32
C ILE A 182 6.11 -1.22 16.00
N ALA A 183 5.46 -0.62 15.00
CA ALA A 183 6.09 -0.26 13.75
C ALA A 183 5.41 0.96 13.14
N TYR A 184 6.21 1.76 12.44
CA TYR A 184 5.78 2.98 11.79
C TYR A 184 6.56 3.16 10.51
N ASN A 185 5.87 3.61 9.46
CA ASN A 185 6.49 3.97 8.21
C ASN A 185 5.80 5.19 7.63
N ARG A 186 6.52 6.29 7.46
CA ARG A 186 6.05 7.44 6.68
C ARG A 186 6.91 7.57 5.45
N ARG A 187 6.28 7.80 4.31
CA ARG A 187 6.95 7.81 3.01
C ARG A 187 6.59 9.02 2.20
N LEU A 188 7.55 9.42 1.38
CA LEU A 188 7.35 10.43 0.36
C LEU A 188 7.65 9.83 -1.00
N MET A 189 6.65 9.79 -1.86
CA MET A 189 6.70 9.24 -3.20
C MET A 189 6.53 10.36 -4.22
N ARG A 190 7.14 10.19 -5.40
CA ARG A 190 6.91 11.08 -6.54
C ARG A 190 5.73 10.61 -7.36
N ARG A 191 4.98 11.57 -7.91
CA ARG A 191 4.16 11.32 -9.08
C ARG A 191 5.02 11.05 -10.30
N TRP A 192 4.43 10.47 -11.34
CA TRP A 192 5.13 10.25 -12.59
C TRP A 192 5.48 11.57 -13.26
N TYR A 193 6.65 11.58 -13.92
CA TYR A 193 7.09 12.74 -14.66
C TYR A 193 6.31 12.87 -15.95
N MET A 194 6.05 14.09 -16.41
CA MET A 194 5.30 14.35 -17.64
C MET A 194 5.92 13.66 -18.86
N ILE A 195 7.26 13.59 -18.93
CA ILE A 195 7.99 12.95 -20.04
C ILE A 195 8.07 11.42 -19.94
N LEU A 196 7.76 10.86 -18.76
CA LEU A 196 7.74 9.43 -18.53
C LEU A 196 6.44 9.06 -17.81
N PRO A 197 5.27 9.24 -18.44
CA PRO A 197 4.03 8.69 -17.92
C PRO A 197 4.16 7.17 -17.87
N ASP A 198 3.54 6.55 -16.88
CA ASP A 198 3.64 5.12 -16.65
C ASP A 198 2.78 4.29 -17.61
N PHE A 199 3.06 4.37 -18.92
CA PHE A 199 2.34 3.62 -19.95
C PHE A 199 2.59 2.10 -19.84
N ALA A 200 3.74 1.70 -19.29
CA ALA A 200 4.18 0.30 -19.27
C ALA A 200 3.63 -0.51 -18.08
N LEU A 201 3.25 0.14 -16.96
CA LEU A 201 2.83 -0.54 -15.73
C LEU A 201 1.44 -0.09 -15.24
N GLY A 202 0.63 0.48 -16.15
CA GLY A 202 -0.81 0.62 -15.97
C GLY A 202 -1.29 1.99 -15.47
N ASN A 203 -0.63 3.08 -15.85
CA ASN A 203 -1.01 4.45 -15.49
C ASN A 203 -1.05 4.68 -13.96
N ARG A 204 0.00 4.25 -13.25
CA ARG A 204 0.09 4.46 -11.80
C ARG A 204 0.04 5.96 -11.45
N PHE A 205 -0.54 6.30 -10.29
CA PHE A 205 -0.62 7.69 -9.81
C PHE A 205 0.73 8.21 -9.27
N TYR A 206 1.55 7.32 -8.70
CA TYR A 206 2.88 7.61 -8.16
C TYR A 206 3.84 6.42 -8.33
N SER A 207 5.13 6.68 -8.16
CA SER A 207 6.16 5.64 -8.19
C SER A 207 6.08 4.80 -6.92
N SER A 208 6.01 3.47 -7.07
CA SER A 208 5.99 2.52 -5.95
C SER A 208 7.28 2.53 -5.11
N LYS A 209 8.35 3.13 -5.63
CA LYS A 209 9.59 3.33 -4.88
C LYS A 209 9.54 4.68 -4.16
N PRO A 210 9.53 4.70 -2.81
CA PRO A 210 9.63 5.94 -2.05
C PRO A 210 10.94 6.66 -2.40
N MET A 211 10.89 7.98 -2.47
CA MET A 211 12.10 8.80 -2.60
C MET A 211 12.78 9.03 -1.24
N CYS A 212 12.05 8.77 -0.15
CA CYS A 212 12.44 9.04 1.22
C CYS A 212 11.47 8.38 2.21
N GLY A 213 11.96 8.07 3.41
CA GLY A 213 11.22 7.29 4.40
C GLY A 213 11.45 5.77 4.29
N ASP A 214 12.28 5.33 3.35
CA ASP A 214 12.72 3.94 3.27
C ASP A 214 14.12 3.88 3.89
N SER A 215 14.17 3.92 5.23
CA SER A 215 15.40 4.04 6.03
C SER A 215 16.17 2.71 6.07
N ASP A 216 16.59 2.22 4.90
CA ASP A 216 17.26 0.92 4.69
C ASP A 216 16.43 -0.32 5.07
N ILE A 217 15.19 -0.13 5.52
CA ILE A 217 14.22 -1.21 5.77
C ILE A 217 13.50 -1.53 4.45
N TYR A 218 14.26 -2.10 3.51
CA TYR A 218 13.70 -2.60 2.26
C TYR A 218 12.58 -3.60 2.56
N CYS A 219 11.42 -3.42 1.93
CA CYS A 219 10.21 -4.19 2.18
C CYS A 219 9.73 -4.12 3.66
N PHE A 220 9.49 -2.90 4.19
CA PHE A 220 8.89 -2.68 5.52
C PHE A 220 7.79 -3.68 5.88
N ASP A 221 6.79 -3.85 5.01
CA ASP A 221 5.68 -4.77 5.24
C ASP A 221 6.16 -6.22 5.39
N LYS A 222 7.11 -6.65 4.54
CA LYS A 222 7.70 -8.00 4.63
C LYS A 222 8.39 -8.24 5.96
N ASN A 223 9.03 -7.21 6.52
CA ASN A 223 9.77 -7.35 7.77
C ASN A 223 8.83 -7.38 8.97
N VAL A 224 7.86 -6.45 9.05
CA VAL A 224 6.88 -6.42 10.16
C VAL A 224 5.97 -7.65 10.15
N PHE A 225 5.51 -8.04 8.96
CA PHE A 225 4.58 -9.15 8.77
C PHE A 225 5.28 -10.46 8.36
N SER A 226 6.57 -10.59 8.62
CA SER A 226 7.38 -11.75 8.21
C SER A 226 6.85 -13.10 8.69
N SER A 227 6.15 -13.11 9.83
CA SER A 227 5.50 -14.30 10.40
C SER A 227 4.14 -14.63 9.77
N ILE A 228 3.49 -13.66 9.11
CA ILE A 228 2.14 -13.80 8.53
C ILE A 228 2.13 -13.68 7.00
N ILE A 229 3.26 -13.40 6.35
CA ILE A 229 3.36 -13.41 4.88
C ILE A 229 3.78 -14.82 4.45
N PRO A 230 3.07 -15.45 3.48
CA PRO A 230 3.42 -16.77 2.98
C PRO A 230 4.86 -16.80 2.45
N LYS A 231 5.69 -17.73 2.94
CA LYS A 231 7.07 -17.94 2.45
C LYS A 231 7.14 -18.67 1.10
N ILE A 232 6.00 -18.90 0.43
CA ILE A 232 5.93 -19.72 -0.77
C ILE A 232 6.50 -18.95 -1.97
N GLY A 233 7.55 -19.52 -2.58
CA GLY A 233 8.25 -18.96 -3.73
C GLY A 233 7.28 -18.47 -4.83
N ASN A 234 7.55 -17.26 -5.33
CA ASN A 234 6.89 -16.64 -6.50
C ASN A 234 5.38 -16.34 -6.40
N PHE A 235 4.77 -16.44 -5.22
CA PHE A 235 3.45 -15.87 -4.98
C PHE A 235 3.64 -14.60 -4.15
N HIS A 236 3.67 -13.47 -4.85
CA HIS A 236 3.85 -12.15 -4.25
C HIS A 236 2.90 -12.00 -3.07
N GLY A 237 3.43 -12.03 -1.84
CA GLY A 237 2.81 -11.33 -0.73
C GLY A 237 2.50 -9.95 -1.27
N MET A 238 1.21 -9.63 -1.35
CA MET A 238 0.79 -8.39 -1.98
C MET A 238 1.26 -7.29 -1.04
N ASP A 239 2.42 -6.74 -1.37
CA ASP A 239 2.93 -5.51 -0.77
C ASP A 239 1.71 -4.60 -0.62
N ILE A 240 1.46 -4.05 0.56
CA ILE A 240 0.30 -3.19 0.76
C ILE A 240 0.35 -2.03 -0.25
N ASN A 241 1.55 -1.68 -0.71
CA ASN A 241 1.79 -0.78 -1.83
C ASN A 241 1.24 -1.30 -3.15
N PHE A 242 1.35 -2.59 -3.43
CA PHE A 242 0.73 -3.23 -4.59
C PHE A 242 -0.81 -3.24 -4.49
N TYR A 243 -1.37 -3.42 -3.28
CA TYR A 243 -2.81 -3.31 -3.06
C TYR A 243 -3.31 -1.87 -3.26
N LEU A 244 -2.69 -0.88 -2.60
CA LEU A 244 -2.96 0.55 -2.78
C LEU A 244 -2.74 0.99 -4.25
N ASN A 245 -1.76 0.39 -4.93
CA ASN A 245 -1.47 0.61 -6.34
C ASN A 245 -2.58 0.07 -7.26
N ASN A 246 -3.04 -1.17 -7.06
CA ASN A 246 -4.15 -1.72 -7.84
C ASN A 246 -5.47 -0.96 -7.61
N LYS A 247 -5.70 -0.47 -6.40
CA LYS A 247 -6.88 0.33 -6.06
C LYS A 247 -6.88 1.69 -6.77
N SER A 248 -5.71 2.34 -6.89
CA SER A 248 -5.54 3.60 -7.64
C SER A 248 -5.84 3.44 -9.15
N ILE A 249 -5.43 2.32 -9.74
CA ILE A 249 -5.65 2.02 -11.17
C ILE A 249 -7.13 1.76 -11.44
N ASN A 250 -7.82 1.04 -10.54
CA ASN A 250 -9.22 0.63 -10.74
C ASN A 250 -10.25 1.74 -10.45
N LYS A 251 -9.94 2.72 -9.62
CA LYS A 251 -10.88 3.81 -9.26
C LYS A 251 -10.90 4.98 -10.24
N GLY A 252 -10.03 4.96 -11.27
CA GLY A 252 -10.10 5.93 -12.36
C GLY A 252 -9.87 7.36 -11.92
N ASP A 253 -9.03 7.59 -10.89
CA ASP A 253 -8.56 8.92 -10.49
C ASP A 253 -7.63 9.49 -11.59
N GLN A 254 -8.24 9.86 -12.72
CA GLN A 254 -7.69 10.65 -13.84
C GLN A 254 -7.87 12.14 -13.58
#